data_AF-X0ZZX4-F1
#
_entry.id   AF-X0ZZX4-F1
#
_cell.length_a   1.000
_cell.length_b   1.000
_cell.length_c   1.000
_cell.angle_alpha   90.00
_cell.angle_beta   90.00
_cell.angle_gamma   90.00
#
_symmetry.space_group_name_H-M   'P 1'
#
loop_
_entity.id
_entity.type
_entity.pdbx_description
1 polymer ?
#
loop_
_entity_poly.entity_id
_entity_poly.type
_entity_poly.pdbx_seq_one_letter_code
_entity_poly.pdbx_strand_id
1 'polypeptide(L)'
;MGGFRKRCLGYWNKALTSHIFVEIKYDWFKLMRITEKEKLKAYALIGKRQNTLFVLEFATFAQDGNHTLALCRALSNLADKEKCKVEIYSTGPFSSYFHSLQRAGFELRMRNLIILGYLLGPKEIFDKLYNPFGGLENTRVKVWTPKRELVLYEPKMRCNREVALQMKEWVLHRFLLSQLDIKNSIRQGFITLYGADENWIRSFAKSIPFTAWIYHHIDYI
;
A
#
# COMPACT_ATOMS: atom_id res chain seq x y z
N MET A 1 -2.24 1.11 6.56
CA MET A 1 -1.51 0.89 5.31
C MET A 1 -2.32 -0.10 4.48
N GLY A 2 -2.64 0.27 3.24
CA GLY A 2 -3.47 -0.51 2.33
C GLY A 2 -2.60 -1.28 1.33
N GLY A 3 -3.24 -2.19 0.58
CA GLY A 3 -2.59 -2.88 -0.53
C GLY A 3 -1.92 -4.23 -0.22
N PHE A 4 -1.86 -4.67 1.04
CA PHE A 4 -1.40 -6.03 1.41
C PHE A 4 -2.53 -6.84 2.05
N ARG A 5 -2.50 -8.18 1.86
CA ARG A 5 -3.53 -9.07 2.42
C ARG A 5 -3.46 -9.09 3.94
N LYS A 6 -4.63 -9.14 4.59
CA LYS A 6 -4.71 -9.42 6.03
C LYS A 6 -4.04 -10.76 6.32
N ARG A 7 -3.02 -10.75 7.18
CA ARG A 7 -2.33 -11.96 7.66
C ARG A 7 -3.27 -12.68 8.64
N CYS A 8 -3.75 -13.85 8.27
CA CYS A 8 -4.54 -14.72 9.12
C CYS A 8 -3.77 -16.00 9.44
N LEU A 9 -4.26 -16.81 10.39
CA LEU A 9 -3.69 -18.13 10.63
C LEU A 9 -3.65 -18.93 9.32
N GLY A 10 -2.52 -19.59 9.05
CA GLY A 10 -2.29 -20.33 7.80
C GLY A 10 -1.89 -19.49 6.59
N TYR A 11 -1.89 -18.15 6.68
CA TYR A 11 -1.52 -17.27 5.55
C TYR A 11 -0.14 -17.62 4.97
N TRP A 12 0.91 -17.66 5.81
CA TRP A 12 2.27 -17.91 5.33
C TRP A 12 2.43 -19.29 4.72
N ASN A 13 1.78 -20.30 5.29
CA ASN A 13 1.79 -21.65 4.71
C ASN A 13 1.17 -21.64 3.30
N LYS A 14 0.02 -20.98 3.13
CA LYS A 14 -0.64 -20.85 1.82
C LYS A 14 0.17 -20.01 0.83
N ALA A 15 0.82 -18.94 1.30
CA ALA A 15 1.61 -18.07 0.45
C ALA A 15 2.88 -18.77 -0.04
N LEU A 16 3.64 -19.42 0.86
CA LEU A 16 4.87 -20.12 0.51
C LEU A 16 4.65 -21.44 -0.26
N THR A 17 3.42 -21.96 -0.29
CA THR A 17 3.01 -23.09 -1.12
C THR A 17 2.22 -22.69 -2.36
N SER A 18 2.13 -21.39 -2.67
CA SER A 18 1.48 -20.92 -3.90
C SER A 18 2.31 -21.31 -5.14
N HIS A 19 1.65 -21.38 -6.30
CA HIS A 19 2.30 -21.76 -7.56
C HIS A 19 3.57 -20.96 -7.83
N ILE A 20 3.58 -19.66 -7.51
CA ILE A 20 4.73 -18.77 -7.69
C ILE A 20 5.94 -19.25 -6.87
N PHE A 21 5.77 -19.59 -5.60
CA PHE A 21 6.87 -20.04 -4.75
C PHE A 21 7.26 -21.51 -4.96
N VAL A 22 6.37 -22.31 -5.56
CA VAL A 22 6.66 -23.68 -5.98
C VAL A 22 7.45 -23.71 -7.29
N GLU A 23 7.07 -22.88 -8.26
CA GLU A 23 7.75 -22.76 -9.56
C GLU A 23 9.07 -22.00 -9.42
N ILE A 24 9.06 -20.90 -8.67
CA ILE A 24 10.26 -20.14 -8.33
C ILE A 24 10.92 -20.80 -7.11
N LYS A 25 11.80 -21.77 -7.38
CA LYS A 25 12.51 -22.49 -6.32
C LYS A 25 13.43 -21.55 -5.52
N TYR A 26 13.16 -21.50 -4.22
CA TYR A 26 14.08 -20.96 -3.22
C TYR A 26 14.90 -22.09 -2.63
N ASP A 27 16.18 -21.82 -2.34
CA ASP A 27 17.10 -22.78 -1.72
C ASP A 27 16.68 -23.05 -0.27
N TRP A 28 16.22 -22.02 0.43
CA TRP A 28 15.64 -22.10 1.77
C TRP A 28 14.88 -20.82 2.14
N PHE A 29 14.08 -20.93 3.21
CA PHE A 29 13.45 -19.81 3.89
C PHE A 29 13.93 -19.71 5.33
N LYS A 30 14.13 -18.48 5.85
CA LYS A 30 14.46 -18.22 7.25
C LYS A 30 13.60 -17.09 7.80
N LEU A 31 13.27 -17.19 9.09
CA LEU A 31 12.68 -16.10 9.85
C LEU A 31 13.76 -15.49 10.76
N MET A 32 14.07 -14.22 10.53
CA MET A 32 14.88 -13.43 11.44
C MET A 32 13.97 -12.62 12.33
N ARG A 33 14.25 -12.57 13.63
CA ARG A 33 13.44 -11.83 14.60
C ARG A 33 14.28 -11.15 15.66
N ILE A 34 13.79 -10.01 16.13
CA ILE A 34 14.29 -9.30 17.31
C ILE A 34 13.21 -9.39 18.37
N THR A 35 13.59 -9.84 19.56
CA THR A 35 12.72 -9.96 20.73
C THR A 35 13.31 -9.21 21.91
N GLU A 36 12.47 -8.48 22.64
CA GLU A 36 12.85 -7.81 23.88
C GLU A 36 11.82 -8.12 24.95
N LYS A 37 12.27 -8.56 26.14
CA LYS A 37 11.38 -9.00 27.22
C LYS A 37 10.32 -9.99 26.70
N GLU A 38 10.76 -10.96 25.91
CA GLU A 38 9.93 -12.00 25.26
C GLU A 38 8.88 -11.50 24.25
N LYS A 39 8.86 -10.21 23.93
CA LYS A 39 7.95 -9.64 22.94
C LYS A 39 8.65 -9.46 21.61
N LEU A 40 7.99 -9.86 20.52
CA LEU A 40 8.46 -9.62 19.16
C LEU A 40 8.48 -8.12 18.87
N LYS A 41 9.64 -7.60 18.47
CA LYS A 41 9.87 -6.19 18.12
C LYS A 41 10.09 -5.96 16.65
N ALA A 42 10.71 -6.90 15.96
CA ALA A 42 10.89 -6.84 14.52
C ALA A 42 11.06 -8.23 13.95
N TYR A 43 10.72 -8.39 12.66
CA TYR A 43 11.05 -9.60 11.93
C TYR A 43 11.27 -9.34 10.44
N ALA A 44 12.04 -10.23 9.83
CA ALA A 44 12.14 -10.38 8.38
C ALA A 44 11.94 -11.85 8.02
N LEU A 45 11.00 -12.11 7.12
CA LEU A 45 10.93 -13.40 6.43
C LEU A 45 11.77 -13.29 5.17
N ILE A 46 12.75 -14.17 5.03
CA ILE A 46 13.71 -14.15 3.93
C ILE A 46 13.71 -15.48 3.18
N GLY A 47 13.86 -15.40 1.87
CA GLY A 47 14.12 -16.55 1.01
C GLY A 47 15.46 -16.38 0.29
N LYS A 48 16.30 -17.41 0.30
CA LYS A 48 17.50 -17.45 -0.53
C LYS A 48 17.17 -18.07 -1.88
N ARG A 49 17.61 -17.42 -2.95
CA ARG A 49 17.56 -17.98 -4.30
C ARG A 49 18.82 -17.54 -5.04
N GLN A 50 19.59 -18.51 -5.51
CA GLN A 50 20.87 -18.26 -6.17
C GLN A 50 21.76 -17.40 -5.25
N ASN A 51 22.34 -16.32 -5.78
CA ASN A 51 23.20 -15.42 -5.03
C ASN A 51 22.45 -14.21 -4.42
N THR A 52 21.17 -14.38 -4.06
CA THR A 52 20.33 -13.29 -3.53
C THR A 52 19.47 -13.75 -2.35
N LEU A 53 19.45 -12.94 -1.29
CA LEU A 53 18.46 -13.00 -0.22
C LEU A 53 17.32 -12.03 -0.54
N PHE A 54 16.15 -12.58 -0.82
CA PHE A 54 14.93 -11.81 -1.00
C PHE A 54 14.25 -11.63 0.36
N VAL A 55 14.06 -10.38 0.77
CA VAL A 55 13.22 -10.03 1.91
C VAL A 55 11.77 -10.12 1.47
N LEU A 56 11.13 -11.23 1.86
CA LEU A 56 9.76 -11.56 1.47
C LEU A 56 8.73 -10.74 2.23
N GLU A 57 8.99 -10.54 3.52
CA GLU A 57 8.20 -9.72 4.41
C GLU A 57 9.11 -9.07 5.44
N PHE A 58 8.79 -7.84 5.84
CA PHE A 58 9.60 -7.04 6.74
C PHE A 58 8.68 -6.18 7.59
N ALA A 59 8.81 -6.25 8.92
CA ALA A 59 8.03 -5.41 9.80
C ALA A 59 8.78 -5.13 11.11
N THR A 60 8.53 -3.93 11.65
CA THR A 60 8.99 -3.51 12.98
C THR A 60 7.83 -2.94 13.77
N PHE A 61 7.80 -3.25 15.06
CA PHE A 61 6.80 -2.76 15.99
C PHE A 61 6.91 -1.24 16.08
N ALA A 62 5.76 -0.56 15.96
CA ALA A 62 5.66 0.90 15.93
C ALA A 62 6.59 1.59 14.92
N GLN A 63 7.06 0.88 13.88
CA GLN A 63 8.00 1.40 12.89
C GLN A 63 9.30 1.94 13.50
N ASP A 64 9.77 1.33 14.59
CA ASP A 64 10.99 1.77 15.28
C ASP A 64 12.22 1.70 14.37
N GLY A 65 12.92 2.83 14.25
CA GLY A 65 14.09 2.98 13.38
C GLY A 65 15.30 2.18 13.86
N ASN A 66 15.47 2.01 15.17
CA ASN A 66 16.60 1.29 15.74
C ASN A 66 16.45 -0.21 15.50
N HIS A 67 15.25 -0.78 15.74
CA HIS A 67 14.95 -2.17 15.40
C HIS A 67 15.05 -2.42 13.90
N THR A 68 14.63 -1.44 13.07
CA THR A 68 14.79 -1.52 11.61
C THR A 68 16.26 -1.63 11.23
N LEU A 69 17.12 -0.75 11.75
CA LEU A 69 18.55 -0.76 11.49
C LEU A 69 19.23 -2.04 11.99
N ALA A 70 18.87 -2.51 13.19
CA ALA A 70 19.39 -3.75 13.75
C ALA A 70 19.06 -4.95 12.85
N LEU A 71 17.82 -5.02 12.34
CA LEU A 71 17.40 -6.07 11.42
C LEU A 71 18.14 -5.98 10.08
N CYS A 72 18.34 -4.77 9.54
CA CYS A 72 19.13 -4.56 8.31
C CYS A 72 20.59 -4.97 8.47
N ARG A 73 21.22 -4.68 9.61
CA ARG A 73 22.58 -5.13 9.93
C ARG A 73 22.64 -6.65 10.00
N ALA A 74 21.67 -7.28 10.66
CA ALA A 74 21.61 -8.74 10.74
C ALA A 74 21.44 -9.38 9.35
N LEU A 75 20.60 -8.79 8.48
CA LEU A 75 20.46 -9.20 7.08
C LEU A 75 21.77 -9.07 6.31
N SER A 76 22.49 -7.97 6.49
CA SER A 76 23.79 -7.72 5.83
C SER A 76 24.82 -8.77 6.26
N ASN A 77 24.94 -9.02 7.57
CA ASN A 77 25.85 -10.05 8.09
C ASN A 77 25.53 -11.45 7.55
N LEU A 78 24.25 -11.79 7.43
CA LEU A 78 23.83 -13.05 6.83
C LEU A 78 24.18 -13.09 5.34
N ALA A 79 23.98 -11.99 4.63
CA ALA A 79 24.28 -11.87 3.21
C ALA A 79 25.78 -12.06 2.94
N ASP A 80 26.63 -11.43 3.75
CA ASP A 80 28.09 -11.56 3.69
C ASP A 80 28.53 -13.01 3.92
N LYS A 81 27.98 -13.66 4.95
CA LYS A 81 28.26 -15.07 5.26
C LYS A 81 27.87 -16.00 4.10
N GLU A 82 26.74 -15.72 3.47
CA GLU A 82 26.20 -16.47 2.35
C GLU A 82 26.75 -16.01 0.98
N LYS A 83 27.64 -15.00 0.98
CA LYS A 83 28.27 -14.37 -0.21
C LYS A 83 27.29 -13.83 -1.25
N CYS A 84 26.17 -13.29 -0.80
CA CYS A 84 25.03 -12.91 -1.63
C CYS A 84 24.59 -11.46 -1.41
N LYS A 85 23.76 -10.95 -2.33
CA LYS A 85 23.13 -9.62 -2.19
C LYS A 85 21.79 -9.70 -1.45
N VAL A 86 21.34 -8.59 -0.86
CA VAL A 86 20.01 -8.48 -0.24
C VAL A 86 19.11 -7.63 -1.12
N GLU A 87 17.90 -8.12 -1.41
CA GLU A 87 16.86 -7.37 -2.11
C GLU A 87 15.62 -7.24 -1.24
N ILE A 88 15.15 -6.00 -1.08
CA ILE A 88 13.91 -5.66 -0.36
C ILE A 88 13.04 -4.78 -1.24
N TYR A 89 11.76 -5.10 -1.32
CA TYR A 89 10.81 -4.25 -1.99
C TYR A 89 10.30 -3.16 -1.05
N SER A 90 10.27 -1.93 -1.56
CA SER A 90 9.91 -0.73 -0.81
C SER A 90 9.15 0.24 -1.71
N THR A 91 8.29 1.07 -1.11
CA THR A 91 7.61 2.21 -1.78
C THR A 91 8.51 3.43 -1.92
N GLY A 92 9.84 3.25 -1.83
CA GLY A 92 10.81 4.33 -1.91
C GLY A 92 10.61 5.34 -0.79
N PRO A 93 10.65 6.66 -1.07
CA PRO A 93 10.52 7.72 -0.06
C PRO A 93 9.25 7.66 0.78
N PHE A 94 8.19 6.98 0.31
CA PHE A 94 6.94 6.82 1.04
C PHE A 94 6.92 5.63 1.99
N SER A 95 8.00 4.85 2.05
CA SER A 95 8.15 3.74 3.00
C SER A 95 8.54 4.29 4.37
N SER A 96 7.90 3.81 5.43
CA SER A 96 8.33 4.09 6.81
C SER A 96 9.76 3.63 7.10
N TYR A 97 10.29 2.72 6.28
CA TYR A 97 11.64 2.17 6.41
C TYR A 97 12.69 2.91 5.58
N PHE A 98 12.30 3.89 4.77
CA PHE A 98 13.16 4.50 3.76
C PHE A 98 14.51 4.98 4.32
N HIS A 99 14.48 5.85 5.34
CA HIS A 99 15.70 6.40 5.92
C HIS A 99 16.57 5.35 6.62
N SER A 100 15.95 4.37 7.28
CA SER A 100 16.66 3.28 7.93
C SER A 100 17.34 2.36 6.90
N LEU A 101 16.69 2.09 5.78
CA LEU A 101 17.27 1.32 4.66
C LEU A 101 18.45 2.06 4.03
N GLN A 102 18.31 3.37 3.76
CA GLN A 102 19.42 4.18 3.25
C GLN A 102 20.61 4.19 4.21
N ARG A 103 20.35 4.40 5.51
CA ARG A 103 21.40 4.36 6.55
C ARG A 103 22.06 3.00 6.69
N ALA A 104 21.38 1.92 6.31
CA ALA A 104 21.94 0.58 6.27
C ALA A 104 22.66 0.25 4.96
N GLY A 105 22.77 1.20 4.03
CA GLY A 105 23.50 1.05 2.76
C GLY A 105 22.68 0.46 1.61
N PHE A 106 21.35 0.37 1.74
CA PHE A 106 20.51 -0.07 0.61
C PHE A 106 20.42 1.01 -0.47
N GLU A 107 20.66 0.60 -1.72
CA GLU A 107 20.46 1.43 -2.91
C GLU A 107 19.05 1.27 -3.48
N LEU A 108 18.44 2.39 -3.85
CA LEU A 108 17.15 2.37 -4.57
C LEU A 108 17.38 1.97 -6.02
N ARG A 109 16.59 0.99 -6.48
CA ARG A 109 16.53 0.60 -7.89
C ARG A 109 15.10 0.62 -8.39
N MET A 110 14.94 0.95 -9.66
CA MET A 110 13.63 0.92 -10.30
C MET A 110 13.13 -0.51 -10.35
N ARG A 111 11.84 -0.70 -10.07
CA ARG A 111 11.13 -1.96 -10.23
C ARG A 111 10.15 -1.85 -11.39
N ASN A 112 10.09 -2.89 -12.22
CA ASN A 112 9.19 -2.95 -13.37
C ASN A 112 7.84 -3.65 -13.07
N LEU A 113 7.57 -3.97 -11.81
CA LEU A 113 6.34 -4.64 -11.37
C LEU A 113 5.38 -3.62 -10.74
N ILE A 114 4.18 -3.52 -11.31
CA ILE A 114 3.11 -2.64 -10.88
C ILE A 114 1.90 -3.52 -10.56
N ILE A 115 1.35 -3.37 -9.36
CA ILE A 115 0.06 -3.99 -9.02
C ILE A 115 -1.03 -3.04 -9.50
N LEU A 116 -1.91 -3.55 -10.35
CA LEU A 116 -3.11 -2.85 -10.76
C LEU A 116 -4.31 -3.46 -10.04
N GLY A 117 -5.10 -2.60 -9.38
CA GLY A 117 -6.40 -2.98 -8.86
C GLY A 117 -7.47 -2.76 -9.93
N TYR A 118 -8.38 -3.73 -10.06
CA TYR A 118 -9.59 -3.57 -10.85
C TYR A 118 -10.80 -3.40 -9.92
N LEU A 119 -11.63 -2.40 -10.17
CA LEU A 119 -12.80 -2.12 -9.38
C LEU A 119 -14.00 -2.91 -9.91
N LEU A 120 -14.48 -3.88 -9.12
CA LEU A 120 -15.71 -4.61 -9.42
C LEU A 120 -16.97 -3.85 -8.96
N GLY A 121 -16.92 -3.23 -7.78
CA GLY A 121 -18.03 -2.47 -7.20
C GLY A 121 -17.56 -1.12 -6.63
N PRO A 122 -17.43 -0.07 -7.46
CA PRO A 122 -16.91 1.22 -7.02
C PRO A 122 -17.69 1.83 -5.86
N LYS A 123 -19.02 1.75 -5.89
CA LYS A 123 -19.90 2.28 -4.83
C LYS A 123 -19.73 1.49 -3.53
N GLU A 124 -19.74 0.17 -3.62
CA GLU A 124 -19.60 -0.72 -2.47
C GLU A 124 -18.22 -0.57 -1.80
N ILE A 125 -17.18 -0.37 -2.61
CA ILE A 125 -15.84 -0.04 -2.11
C ILE A 125 -15.87 1.31 -1.39
N PHE A 126 -16.51 2.31 -1.99
CA PHE A 126 -16.58 3.63 -1.38
C PHE A 126 -17.32 3.60 -0.03
N ASP A 127 -18.49 2.98 0.02
CA ASP A 127 -19.29 2.85 1.23
C ASP A 127 -18.55 2.12 2.37
N LYS A 128 -17.69 1.14 2.02
CA LYS A 128 -16.90 0.37 2.99
C LYS A 128 -15.64 1.11 3.46
N LEU A 129 -14.95 1.81 2.57
CA LEU A 129 -13.65 2.43 2.86
C LEU A 129 -13.78 3.86 3.37
N TYR A 130 -14.76 4.59 2.86
CA TYR A 130 -14.93 6.01 3.10
C TYR A 130 -16.28 6.21 3.79
N ASN A 131 -16.30 5.96 5.10
CA ASN A 131 -17.39 6.44 5.95
C ASN A 131 -17.40 7.98 5.85
N PRO A 132 -18.55 8.66 5.79
CA PRO A 132 -18.60 10.11 5.58
C PRO A 132 -18.11 10.83 6.82
N PHE A 133 -16.80 10.94 6.98
CA PHE A 133 -16.16 11.82 7.94
C PHE A 133 -16.00 13.19 7.28
N GLY A 134 -16.68 14.20 7.82
CA GLY A 134 -16.44 15.63 7.55
C GLY A 134 -16.61 16.06 6.08
N GLY A 135 -17.80 16.55 5.74
CA GLY A 135 -18.04 17.29 4.49
C GLY A 135 -18.85 16.56 3.41
N LEU A 136 -19.15 15.27 3.60
CA LEU A 136 -20.01 14.51 2.69
C LEU A 136 -21.48 14.42 3.16
N GLU A 137 -21.78 14.71 4.42
CA GLU A 137 -23.07 14.41 5.09
C GLU A 137 -24.33 14.87 4.33
N ASN A 138 -24.26 15.99 3.62
CA ASN A 138 -25.38 16.57 2.86
C ASN A 138 -25.09 16.69 1.34
N THR A 139 -23.99 16.10 0.86
CA THR A 139 -23.57 16.22 -0.55
C THR A 139 -23.72 14.89 -1.27
N ARG A 140 -24.46 14.86 -2.37
CA ARG A 140 -24.40 13.73 -3.31
C ARG A 140 -23.12 13.82 -4.13
N VAL A 141 -22.38 12.72 -4.21
CA VAL A 141 -21.16 12.63 -5.02
C VAL A 141 -21.40 11.69 -6.20
N LYS A 142 -21.32 12.26 -7.40
CA LYS A 142 -21.34 11.52 -8.67
C LYS A 142 -19.94 11.36 -9.20
N VAL A 143 -19.69 10.24 -9.87
CA VAL A 143 -18.47 10.00 -10.64
C VAL A 143 -18.86 9.83 -12.09
N TRP A 144 -18.17 10.55 -12.96
CA TRP A 144 -18.28 10.39 -14.40
C TRP A 144 -16.91 10.04 -14.98
N THR A 145 -16.90 8.96 -15.75
CA THR A 145 -15.75 8.49 -16.52
C THR A 145 -16.20 8.17 -17.93
N PRO A 146 -15.27 8.01 -18.90
CA PRO A 146 -15.64 7.57 -20.25
C PRO A 146 -16.37 6.22 -20.30
N LYS A 147 -16.25 5.37 -19.28
CA LYS A 147 -16.86 4.04 -19.26
C LYS A 147 -18.14 3.94 -18.44
N ARG A 148 -18.35 4.85 -17.49
CA ARG A 148 -19.45 4.76 -16.53
C ARG A 148 -19.75 6.10 -15.88
N GLU A 149 -21.03 6.30 -15.60
CA GLU A 149 -21.54 7.31 -14.69
C GLU A 149 -22.21 6.59 -13.51
N LEU A 150 -21.88 6.99 -12.29
CA LEU A 150 -22.46 6.39 -11.09
C LEU A 150 -22.54 7.38 -9.93
N VAL A 151 -23.52 7.17 -9.06
CA VAL A 151 -23.58 7.85 -7.75
C VAL A 151 -22.68 7.06 -6.80
N LEU A 152 -21.59 7.71 -6.38
CA LEU A 152 -20.60 7.10 -5.50
C LEU A 152 -21.03 7.20 -4.05
N TYR A 153 -21.70 8.30 -3.70
CA TYR A 153 -22.22 8.55 -2.36
C TYR A 153 -23.56 9.28 -2.44
N GLU A 154 -24.54 8.75 -1.71
CA GLU A 154 -25.83 9.38 -1.48
C GLU A 154 -25.93 9.78 0.00
N PRO A 155 -26.21 11.06 0.32
CA PRO A 155 -26.37 11.48 1.71
C PRO A 155 -27.57 10.77 2.35
N LYS A 156 -27.41 10.37 3.62
CA LYS A 156 -28.50 9.76 4.40
C LYS A 156 -29.55 10.78 4.86
N MET A 157 -29.14 12.04 4.96
CA MET A 157 -30.00 13.18 5.31
C MET A 157 -30.32 14.00 4.06
N ARG A 158 -30.95 15.17 4.26
CA ARG A 158 -31.31 16.08 3.17
C ARG A 158 -30.09 16.44 2.32
N CYS A 159 -30.13 16.06 1.04
CA CYS A 159 -29.17 16.51 0.04
C CYS A 159 -29.36 18.01 -0.26
N ASN A 160 -28.32 18.81 -0.08
CA ASN A 160 -28.33 20.24 -0.40
C ASN A 160 -27.30 20.63 -1.48
N ARG A 161 -26.49 19.67 -1.93
CA ARG A 161 -25.44 19.87 -2.92
C ARG A 161 -25.22 18.61 -3.73
N GLU A 162 -24.95 18.77 -5.01
CA GLU A 162 -24.47 17.70 -5.89
C GLU A 162 -23.09 18.07 -6.42
N VAL A 163 -22.12 17.18 -6.23
CA VAL A 163 -20.76 17.31 -6.75
C VAL A 163 -20.50 16.19 -7.74
N ALA A 164 -20.03 16.53 -8.94
CA ALA A 164 -19.57 15.55 -9.93
C ALA A 164 -18.04 15.54 -10.01
N LEU A 165 -17.47 14.34 -9.88
CA LEU A 165 -16.05 14.06 -10.09
C LEU A 165 -15.88 13.50 -11.50
N GLN A 166 -15.29 14.26 -12.41
CA GLN A 166 -15.00 13.84 -13.78
C GLN A 166 -13.54 13.40 -13.90
N MET A 167 -13.29 12.17 -14.35
CA MET A 167 -11.94 11.62 -14.44
C MET A 167 -11.82 10.45 -15.43
N LYS A 168 -10.60 10.04 -15.77
CA LYS A 168 -10.36 8.80 -16.52
C LYS A 168 -10.51 7.57 -15.62
N GLU A 169 -10.79 6.41 -16.21
CA GLU A 169 -11.03 5.17 -15.47
C GLU A 169 -9.90 4.77 -14.52
N TRP A 170 -8.65 4.90 -14.96
CA TRP A 170 -7.49 4.57 -14.14
C TRP A 170 -7.32 5.53 -12.94
N VAL A 171 -7.82 6.76 -13.06
CA VAL A 171 -7.85 7.73 -11.96
C VAL A 171 -8.89 7.28 -10.94
N LEU A 172 -10.08 6.84 -11.37
CA LEU A 172 -11.11 6.27 -10.50
C LEU A 172 -10.59 5.05 -9.71
N HIS A 173 -9.84 4.16 -10.38
CA HIS A 173 -9.22 3.00 -9.74
C HIS A 173 -8.25 3.43 -8.64
N ARG A 174 -7.32 4.34 -8.95
CA ARG A 174 -6.35 4.80 -7.96
C ARG A 174 -7.01 5.61 -6.84
N PHE A 175 -8.03 6.38 -7.17
CA PHE A 175 -8.85 7.16 -6.23
C PHE A 175 -9.48 6.27 -5.15
N LEU A 176 -10.27 5.27 -5.54
CA LEU A 176 -10.97 4.39 -4.60
C LEU A 176 -10.07 3.42 -3.86
N LEU A 177 -8.82 3.28 -4.30
CA LEU A 177 -7.79 2.49 -3.64
C LEU A 177 -6.86 3.34 -2.77
N SER A 178 -7.23 4.61 -2.52
CA SER A 178 -6.44 5.58 -1.75
C SER A 178 -5.02 5.81 -2.30
N GLN A 179 -4.78 5.58 -3.58
CA GLN A 179 -3.47 5.76 -4.24
C GLN A 179 -3.29 7.15 -4.87
N LEU A 180 -4.21 8.08 -4.66
CA LEU A 180 -4.11 9.44 -5.18
C LEU A 180 -4.10 10.48 -4.07
N ASP A 181 -3.22 11.46 -4.21
CA ASP A 181 -3.38 12.76 -3.57
C ASP A 181 -4.49 13.51 -4.33
N ILE A 182 -5.67 13.61 -3.72
CA ILE A 182 -6.85 14.26 -4.31
C ILE A 182 -6.58 15.71 -4.67
N LYS A 183 -5.94 16.47 -3.78
CA LYS A 183 -5.68 17.90 -4.00
C LYS A 183 -4.75 18.09 -5.18
N ASN A 184 -3.65 17.35 -5.21
CA ASN A 184 -2.70 17.45 -6.31
C ASN A 184 -3.31 16.96 -7.62
N SER A 185 -4.15 15.91 -7.58
CA SER A 185 -4.83 15.37 -8.77
C SER A 185 -5.84 16.36 -9.37
N ILE A 186 -6.56 17.12 -8.54
CA ILE A 186 -7.45 18.19 -9.01
C ILE A 186 -6.63 19.32 -9.63
N ARG A 187 -5.57 19.77 -8.95
CA ARG A 187 -4.69 20.85 -9.44
C ARG A 187 -4.05 20.52 -10.79
N GLN A 188 -3.72 19.25 -11.02
CA GLN A 188 -3.12 18.76 -12.26
C GLN A 188 -4.16 18.42 -13.35
N GLY A 189 -5.47 18.56 -13.08
CA GLY A 189 -6.54 18.28 -14.04
C GLY A 189 -6.82 16.79 -14.25
N PHE A 190 -6.31 15.90 -13.40
CA PHE A 190 -6.68 14.47 -13.45
C PHE A 190 -8.09 14.21 -12.93
N ILE A 191 -8.56 15.06 -12.02
CA ILE A 191 -9.93 15.09 -11.51
C ILE A 191 -10.48 16.49 -11.76
N THR A 192 -11.53 16.60 -12.54
CA THR A 192 -12.29 17.84 -12.71
C THR A 192 -13.53 17.80 -11.84
N LEU A 193 -13.85 18.91 -11.19
CA LEU A 193 -14.97 19.01 -10.25
C LEU A 193 -16.04 19.93 -10.80
N TYR A 194 -17.31 19.54 -10.62
CA TYR A 194 -18.46 20.39 -10.85
C TYR A 194 -19.29 20.48 -9.57
N GLY A 195 -19.77 21.68 -9.22
CA GLY A 195 -20.60 21.90 -8.02
C GLY A 195 -19.84 21.92 -6.68
N ALA A 196 -18.50 21.94 -6.71
CA ALA A 196 -17.66 21.98 -5.51
C ALA A 196 -16.99 23.35 -5.31
N ASP A 197 -16.89 23.78 -4.06
CA ASP A 197 -16.09 24.94 -3.63
C ASP A 197 -14.79 24.49 -2.95
N GLU A 198 -13.89 25.44 -2.68
CA GLU A 198 -12.58 25.14 -2.10
C GLU A 198 -12.67 24.50 -0.69
N ASN A 199 -13.66 24.91 0.11
CA ASN A 199 -13.90 24.36 1.43
C ASN A 199 -14.31 22.88 1.36
N TRP A 200 -15.18 22.55 0.41
CA TRP A 200 -15.59 21.18 0.15
C TRP A 200 -14.42 20.34 -0.33
N ILE A 201 -13.61 20.85 -1.26
CA ILE A 201 -12.41 20.14 -1.75
C ILE A 201 -11.46 19.82 -0.58
N ARG A 202 -11.27 20.79 0.33
CA ARG A 202 -10.41 20.61 1.49
C ARG A 202 -10.93 19.53 2.44
N SER A 203 -12.24 19.48 2.67
CA SER A 203 -12.89 18.48 3.52
C SER A 203 -12.89 17.10 2.87
N PHE A 204 -13.25 17.03 1.58
CA PHE A 204 -13.25 15.79 0.80
C PHE A 204 -11.85 15.17 0.67
N ALA A 205 -10.82 15.98 0.43
CA ALA A 205 -9.45 15.46 0.39
C ALA A 205 -8.96 14.94 1.76
N LYS A 206 -9.53 15.40 2.88
CA LYS A 206 -9.22 14.88 4.21
C LYS A 206 -9.93 13.55 4.50
N SER A 207 -11.11 13.31 3.93
CA SER A 207 -11.86 12.08 4.15
C SER A 207 -11.28 10.88 3.39
N ILE A 208 -10.42 11.13 2.41
CA ILE A 208 -9.81 10.11 1.55
C ILE A 208 -8.28 10.19 1.72
N PRO A 209 -7.71 9.53 2.74
CA PRO A 209 -6.28 9.61 3.00
C PRO A 209 -5.50 8.92 1.89
N PHE A 210 -4.45 9.58 1.40
CA PHE A 210 -3.45 8.94 0.54
C PHE A 210 -2.74 7.84 1.33
N THR A 211 -2.65 6.66 0.72
CA THR A 211 -2.00 5.49 1.28
C THR A 211 -1.06 4.91 0.25
N ALA A 212 0.24 5.05 0.49
CA ALA A 212 1.25 4.34 -0.29
C ALA A 212 1.02 2.83 -0.12
N TRP A 213 0.79 2.13 -1.23
CA TRP A 213 0.59 0.69 -1.23
C TRP A 213 1.90 -0.02 -0.90
N ILE A 214 1.94 -0.64 0.28
CA ILE A 214 3.10 -1.44 0.67
C ILE A 214 3.07 -2.74 -0.09
N TYR A 215 4.23 -3.10 -0.58
CA TYR A 215 4.45 -4.34 -1.28
C TYR A 215 5.33 -5.23 -0.41
N HIS A 216 4.88 -6.47 -0.19
CA HIS A 216 5.73 -7.54 0.29
C HIS A 216 5.84 -8.59 -0.81
N HIS A 217 7.03 -9.16 -1.01
CA HIS A 217 7.22 -10.15 -2.07
C HIS A 217 6.34 -11.39 -1.86
N ILE A 218 6.05 -11.72 -0.59
CA ILE A 218 5.18 -12.84 -0.23
C ILE A 218 3.73 -12.67 -0.69
N ASP A 219 3.30 -11.44 -1.03
CA ASP A 219 1.92 -11.19 -1.48
C ASP A 219 1.65 -11.60 -2.93
N TYR A 220 2.64 -12.19 -3.61
CA TYR A 220 2.47 -12.84 -4.92
C TYR A 220 1.75 -14.16 -4.70
N ILE A 221 0.48 -14.21 -5.07
CA ILE A 221 -0.39 -15.38 -4.97
C ILE A 221 -0.97 -15.71 -6.33
#